data_AF-A0AAJ6ZEI8-F1
#
_entry.id   AF-A0AAJ6ZEI8-F1
#
_cell.length_a   1.000
_cell.length_b   1.000
_cell.length_c   1.000
_cell.angle_alpha   90.00
_cell.angle_beta   90.00
_cell.angle_gamma   90.00
#
_symmetry.space_group_name_H-M   'P 1'
#
loop_
_entity.id
_entity.type
_entity.pdbx_description
1 polymer ?
#
loop_
_entity_poly.entity_id
_entity_poly.type
_entity_poly.pdbx_seq_one_letter_code
_entity_poly.pdbx_strand_id
1 'polypeptide(L)'
;MSSLYGLFREIGPLTINNGKVGMMPVTWASDYSLLFIDNPAGSGFSFSRRKRYPHNEHEIGQSLMMFMKQFVQVFPELKEAPLFIAGEEYGGKYVVGMAHYIHHDEMFSSTINLKGLIIGDGWIDPPNLLQYSKWALQLGLVDYHQAAKIREVEDMARMYWDQHNLYDYAGKAKWRTIC
;
A
#
# COMPACT_ATOMS: atom_id res chain seq x y z
N MET A 1 7.53 -2.51 -2.65
CA MET A 1 7.96 -3.19 -1.40
C MET A 1 7.37 -4.59 -1.41
N SER A 2 7.91 -5.54 -0.65
CA SER A 2 7.40 -6.92 -0.59
C SER A 2 6.50 -7.12 0.64
N SER A 3 5.38 -7.82 0.47
CA SER A 3 4.46 -8.16 1.58
C SER A 3 5.06 -9.19 2.54
N LEU A 4 6.22 -9.77 2.20
CA LEU A 4 7.01 -10.57 3.13
C LEU A 4 7.55 -9.76 4.31
N TYR A 5 7.60 -8.42 4.19
CA TYR A 5 7.87 -7.58 5.35
C TYR A 5 6.80 -7.80 6.42
N GLY A 6 5.52 -7.71 6.04
CA GLY A 6 4.39 -8.01 6.93
C GLY A 6 4.42 -9.43 7.48
N LEU A 7 4.85 -10.41 6.68
CA LEU A 7 5.00 -11.80 7.11
C LEU A 7 6.06 -11.99 8.21
N PHE A 8 7.23 -11.37 8.04
CA PHE A 8 8.40 -11.67 8.87
C PHE A 8 8.72 -10.62 9.95
N ARG A 9 8.10 -9.43 9.88
CA ARG A 9 8.42 -8.30 10.76
C ARG A 9 7.24 -7.71 11.50
N GLU A 10 6.01 -7.95 11.05
CA GLU A 10 4.85 -7.26 11.58
C GLU A 10 3.81 -8.24 12.13
N ILE A 11 2.86 -8.66 11.30
CA ILE A 11 1.65 -9.38 11.73
C ILE A 11 1.73 -10.88 11.47
N GLY A 12 2.67 -11.35 10.66
CA GLY A 12 2.81 -12.76 10.32
C GLY A 12 3.36 -13.63 11.46
N PRO A 13 3.20 -14.96 11.37
CA PRO A 13 3.53 -15.88 12.47
C PRO A 13 5.03 -16.17 12.58
N LEU A 14 5.84 -15.69 11.65
CA LEU A 14 7.26 -16.00 11.55
C LEU A 14 8.11 -14.76 11.75
N THR A 15 9.35 -14.96 12.19
CA THR A 15 10.37 -13.91 12.24
C THR A 15 11.70 -14.44 11.75
N ILE A 16 12.56 -13.56 11.24
CA ILE A 16 13.92 -13.91 10.79
C ILE A 16 14.94 -13.13 11.60
N ASN A 17 15.74 -13.85 12.40
CA ASN A 17 16.81 -13.28 13.22
C ASN A 17 18.12 -13.99 12.90
N ASN A 18 19.12 -13.23 12.43
CA ASN A 18 20.44 -13.75 12.03
C ASN A 18 20.36 -14.97 11.08
N GLY A 19 19.46 -14.90 10.09
CA GLY A 19 19.24 -15.96 9.11
C GLY A 19 18.49 -17.19 9.64
N LYS A 20 18.03 -17.19 10.89
CA LYS A 20 17.22 -18.27 11.47
C LYS A 20 15.75 -17.87 11.52
N VAL A 21 14.89 -18.80 11.13
CA VAL A 21 13.43 -18.66 11.26
C VAL A 21 13.03 -18.98 12.69
N GLY A 22 12.21 -18.11 13.27
CA GLY A 22 11.56 -18.29 14.57
C GLY A 22 10.07 -17.99 14.49
N MET A 23 9.37 -18.22 15.60
CA MET A 23 7.96 -17.86 15.75
C MET A 23 7.82 -16.42 16.25
N MET A 24 6.86 -15.69 15.68
CA MET A 24 6.46 -14.38 16.19
C MET A 24 5.53 -14.57 17.40
N PRO A 25 5.84 -13.98 18.58
CA PRO A 25 4.99 -14.15 19.77
C PRO A 25 3.61 -13.50 19.65
N VAL A 26 3.50 -12.41 18.88
CA VAL A 26 2.26 -11.67 18.64
C VAL A 26 2.01 -11.65 17.15
N THR A 27 0.98 -12.36 16.70
CA THR A 27 0.65 -12.50 15.28
C THR A 27 -0.85 -12.50 15.10
N TRP A 28 -1.33 -11.96 13.98
CA TRP A 28 -2.74 -12.08 13.60
C TRP A 28 -3.11 -13.52 13.21
N ALA A 29 -2.13 -14.36 12.91
CA ALA A 29 -2.33 -15.76 12.57
C ALA A 29 -2.89 -16.61 13.74
N SER A 30 -2.94 -16.06 14.96
CA SER A 30 -3.59 -16.68 16.12
C SER A 30 -5.10 -16.78 15.96
N ASP A 31 -5.72 -15.79 15.30
CA ASP A 31 -7.18 -15.68 15.17
C ASP A 31 -7.66 -15.72 13.71
N TYR A 32 -6.77 -15.47 12.74
CA TYR A 32 -7.10 -15.32 11.32
C TYR A 32 -6.18 -16.10 10.39
N SER A 33 -6.71 -16.54 9.25
CA SER A 33 -5.89 -17.00 8.13
C SER A 33 -5.29 -15.81 7.39
N LEU A 34 -3.97 -15.76 7.23
CA LEU A 34 -3.27 -14.66 6.58
C LEU A 34 -2.75 -15.04 5.18
N LEU A 35 -3.03 -14.20 4.19
CA LEU A 35 -2.49 -14.30 2.83
C LEU A 35 -1.63 -13.07 2.53
N PHE A 36 -0.34 -13.27 2.28
CA PHE A 36 0.60 -12.22 1.91
C PHE A 36 0.84 -12.25 0.40
N ILE A 37 0.63 -11.12 -0.28
CA ILE A 37 0.71 -11.03 -1.74
C ILE A 37 1.83 -10.06 -2.11
N ASP A 38 2.89 -10.55 -2.74
CA ASP A 38 3.86 -9.67 -3.36
C ASP A 38 3.24 -8.99 -4.59
N ASN A 39 3.07 -7.68 -4.52
CA ASN A 39 2.43 -6.87 -5.56
C ASN A 39 3.09 -5.48 -5.62
N PRO A 40 3.22 -4.87 -6.82
CA PRO A 40 2.94 -5.43 -8.15
C PRO A 40 4.01 -6.43 -8.64
N ALA A 41 3.83 -6.98 -9.85
CA ALA A 41 4.91 -7.66 -10.55
C ALA A 41 6.17 -6.77 -10.57
N GLY A 42 7.31 -7.34 -10.19
CA GLY A 42 8.56 -6.63 -9.90
C GLY A 42 8.85 -6.49 -8.40
N SER A 43 7.88 -6.74 -7.52
CA SER A 43 8.06 -6.72 -6.06
C SER A 43 8.30 -8.13 -5.51
N GLY A 44 9.32 -8.28 -4.66
CA GLY A 44 9.62 -9.53 -3.97
C GLY A 44 9.79 -10.70 -4.94
N PHE A 45 8.99 -11.75 -4.79
CA PHE A 45 9.00 -12.92 -5.67
C PHE A 45 8.02 -12.83 -6.84
N SER A 46 7.24 -11.76 -6.98
CA SER A 46 6.37 -11.55 -8.14
C SER A 46 7.19 -10.99 -9.30
N PHE A 47 7.26 -11.71 -10.42
CA PHE A 47 8.05 -11.30 -11.60
C PHE A 47 7.29 -11.46 -12.92
N SER A 48 7.71 -10.71 -13.94
CA SER A 48 7.21 -10.85 -15.31
C SER A 48 8.32 -11.28 -16.26
N ARG A 49 8.14 -12.44 -16.92
CA ARG A 49 9.06 -12.94 -17.96
C ARG A 49 9.21 -12.01 -19.16
N ARG A 50 8.17 -11.23 -19.47
CA ARG A 50 8.16 -10.26 -20.58
C ARG A 50 8.61 -8.86 -20.16
N LYS A 51 9.10 -8.68 -18.93
CA LYS A 51 9.44 -7.37 -18.32
C LYS A 51 8.34 -6.31 -18.46
N ARG A 52 7.07 -6.72 -18.47
CA ARG A 52 5.91 -5.84 -18.39
C ARG A 52 5.56 -5.65 -16.92
N TYR A 53 5.66 -4.42 -16.45
CA TYR A 53 5.33 -4.01 -15.09
C TYR A 53 4.19 -3.01 -15.16
N PRO A 54 3.26 -2.98 -14.19
CA PRO A 54 2.17 -2.03 -14.22
C PRO A 54 2.69 -0.60 -14.09
N HIS A 55 2.03 0.36 -14.73
CA HIS A 55 2.47 1.77 -14.78
C HIS A 55 1.58 2.72 -13.99
N ASN A 56 0.44 2.24 -13.49
CA ASN A 56 -0.55 3.03 -12.76
C ASN A 56 -1.39 2.12 -11.83
N GLU A 57 -2.16 2.73 -10.93
CA GLU A 57 -3.00 2.02 -9.97
C GLU A 57 -4.10 1.18 -10.62
N HIS A 58 -4.56 1.54 -11.82
CA HIS A 58 -5.59 0.80 -12.54
C HIS A 58 -5.07 -0.59 -12.93
N GLU A 59 -3.88 -0.66 -13.53
CA GLU A 59 -3.25 -1.92 -13.92
C GLU A 59 -2.90 -2.81 -12.72
N ILE A 60 -2.52 -2.19 -11.59
CA ILE A 60 -2.27 -2.89 -10.32
C ILE A 60 -3.56 -3.51 -9.78
N GLY A 61 -4.63 -2.71 -9.68
CA GLY A 61 -5.92 -3.19 -9.16
C GLY A 61 -6.54 -4.29 -10.02
N GLN A 62 -6.44 -4.19 -11.36
CA GLN A 62 -6.83 -5.27 -12.27
C GLN A 62 -6.03 -6.55 -12.00
N SER A 63 -4.72 -6.42 -11.79
CA SER A 63 -3.82 -7.55 -11.54
C SER A 63 -4.14 -8.25 -10.21
N LEU A 64 -4.41 -7.49 -9.14
CA LEU A 64 -4.85 -8.01 -7.84
C LEU A 64 -6.22 -8.69 -7.92
N MET A 65 -7.16 -8.13 -8.68
CA MET A 65 -8.47 -8.74 -8.94
C MET A 65 -8.34 -10.07 -9.69
N MET A 66 -7.51 -10.11 -10.74
CA MET A 66 -7.23 -11.35 -11.48
C MET A 66 -6.55 -12.40 -10.60
N PHE A 67 -5.65 -11.99 -9.71
CA PHE A 67 -5.06 -12.88 -8.72
C PHE A 67 -6.15 -13.49 -7.83
N MET A 68 -7.05 -12.68 -7.26
CA MET A 68 -8.09 -13.20 -6.38
C MET A 68 -9.06 -14.15 -7.07
N LYS A 69 -9.48 -13.82 -8.29
CA LYS A 69 -10.32 -14.72 -9.09
C LYS A 69 -9.69 -16.09 -9.27
N GLN A 70 -8.39 -16.16 -9.53
CA GLN A 70 -7.66 -17.42 -9.67
C GLN A 70 -7.43 -18.09 -8.31
N PHE A 71 -7.10 -17.32 -7.28
CA PHE A 71 -6.85 -17.82 -5.93
C PHE A 71 -8.07 -18.61 -5.41
N VAL A 72 -9.28 -18.07 -5.54
CA VAL A 72 -10.51 -18.76 -5.10
C VAL A 72 -10.99 -19.86 -6.06
N GLN A 73 -10.38 -20.00 -7.25
CA GLN A 73 -10.56 -21.20 -8.07
C GLN A 73 -9.70 -22.36 -7.55
N VAL A 74 -8.51 -22.05 -7.04
CA VAL A 74 -7.60 -23.03 -6.43
C VAL A 74 -8.08 -23.44 -5.03
N PHE A 75 -8.58 -22.48 -4.24
CA PHE A 75 -9.10 -22.67 -2.89
C PHE A 75 -10.58 -22.29 -2.80
N PRO A 76 -11.49 -23.09 -3.43
CA PRO A 76 -12.91 -22.76 -3.52
C PRO A 76 -13.62 -22.65 -2.16
N GLU A 77 -13.12 -23.33 -1.13
CA GLU A 77 -13.62 -23.26 0.24
C GLU A 77 -13.51 -21.86 0.86
N LEU A 78 -12.63 -20.99 0.33
CA LEU A 78 -12.41 -19.64 0.85
C LEU A 78 -13.39 -18.61 0.29
N LYS A 79 -14.26 -18.96 -0.67
CA LYS A 79 -15.24 -18.02 -1.26
C LYS A 79 -16.21 -17.45 -0.22
N GLU A 80 -16.70 -18.33 0.65
CA GLU A 80 -17.66 -18.00 1.72
C GLU A 80 -16.99 -17.42 2.97
N ALA A 81 -15.67 -17.60 3.11
CA ALA A 81 -14.93 -17.13 4.27
C ALA A 81 -14.94 -15.59 4.32
N PRO A 82 -15.18 -14.97 5.49
CA PRO A 82 -15.09 -13.52 5.65
C PRO A 82 -13.73 -12.99 5.19
N LEU A 83 -13.73 -12.17 4.14
CA LEU A 83 -12.52 -11.58 3.58
C LEU A 83 -12.32 -10.16 4.12
N PHE A 84 -11.14 -9.89 4.65
CA PHE A 84 -10.64 -8.55 4.95
C PHE A 84 -9.39 -8.29 4.13
N ILE A 85 -9.30 -7.10 3.52
CA ILE A 85 -8.12 -6.70 2.74
C ILE A 85 -7.35 -5.68 3.57
N ALA A 86 -6.11 -6.00 3.90
CA ALA A 86 -5.24 -5.19 4.75
C ALA A 86 -4.02 -4.67 3.99
N GLY A 87 -3.54 -3.48 4.34
CA GLY A 87 -2.33 -2.90 3.76
C GLY A 87 -1.83 -1.70 4.55
N GLU A 88 -0.55 -1.40 4.39
CA GLU A 88 0.14 -0.30 5.07
C GLU A 88 0.76 0.66 4.05
N GLU A 89 0.88 1.94 4.39
CA GLU A 89 1.57 2.95 3.57
C GLU A 89 0.92 3.07 2.18
N TYR A 90 1.67 2.84 1.11
CA TYR A 90 1.15 2.82 -0.26
C TYR A 90 0.22 1.63 -0.49
N GLY A 91 0.35 0.57 0.31
CA GLY A 91 -0.60 -0.54 0.38
C GLY A 91 -2.03 -0.10 0.65
N GLY A 92 -2.25 1.04 1.30
CA GLY A 92 -3.60 1.62 1.45
C GLY A 92 -4.27 1.90 0.09
N LYS A 93 -3.52 2.33 -0.92
CA LYS A 93 -4.05 2.51 -2.29
C LYS A 93 -4.40 1.17 -2.93
N TYR A 94 -3.58 0.14 -2.72
CA TYR A 94 -3.83 -1.21 -3.24
C TYR A 94 -5.08 -1.83 -2.60
N VAL A 95 -5.25 -1.69 -1.28
CA VAL A 95 -6.44 -2.16 -0.55
C VAL A 95 -7.71 -1.54 -1.13
N VAL A 96 -7.74 -0.21 -1.25
CA VAL A 96 -8.90 0.51 -1.78
C VAL A 96 -9.13 0.17 -3.26
N GLY A 97 -8.08 0.14 -4.07
CA GLY A 97 -8.16 -0.19 -5.49
C GLY A 97 -8.71 -1.60 -5.71
N MET A 98 -8.16 -2.59 -5.03
CA MET A 98 -8.61 -3.98 -5.10
C MET A 98 -10.06 -4.14 -4.67
N ALA A 99 -10.45 -3.52 -3.55
CA ALA A 99 -11.83 -3.53 -3.07
C ALA A 99 -12.78 -2.87 -4.08
N HIS A 100 -12.37 -1.77 -4.70
CA HIS A 100 -13.12 -1.08 -5.75
C HIS A 100 -13.37 -2.02 -6.94
N TYR A 101 -12.35 -2.73 -7.44
CA TYR A 101 -12.54 -3.68 -8.54
C TYR A 101 -13.44 -4.86 -8.15
N ILE A 102 -13.27 -5.41 -6.94
CA ILE A 102 -14.13 -6.48 -6.44
C ILE A 102 -15.59 -6.03 -6.42
N HIS A 103 -15.85 -4.85 -5.84
CA HIS A 103 -17.20 -4.31 -5.67
C HIS A 103 -17.91 -4.04 -7.00
N HIS A 104 -17.19 -3.59 -8.03
CA HIS A 104 -17.77 -3.26 -9.34
C HIS A 104 -17.86 -4.45 -10.31
N ASP A 105 -17.37 -5.62 -9.93
CA ASP A 105 -17.57 -6.85 -10.69
C ASP A 105 -18.75 -7.62 -10.08
N GLU A 106 -19.94 -7.49 -10.66
CA GLU A 106 -21.19 -8.07 -10.10
C GLU A 106 -21.10 -9.59 -9.88
N MET A 107 -20.42 -10.30 -10.78
CA MET A 107 -20.25 -11.75 -10.67
C MET A 107 -19.27 -12.10 -9.55
N PHE A 108 -18.17 -11.38 -9.43
CA PHE A 108 -17.17 -11.70 -8.41
C PHE A 108 -17.59 -11.22 -7.02
N SER A 109 -18.19 -10.03 -6.91
CA SER A 109 -18.73 -9.50 -5.65
C SER A 109 -19.79 -10.41 -5.03
N SER A 110 -20.59 -11.10 -5.84
CA SER A 110 -21.54 -12.12 -5.35
C SER A 110 -20.89 -13.47 -5.02
N THR A 111 -19.64 -13.69 -5.44
CA THR A 111 -18.87 -14.92 -5.19
C THR A 111 -17.95 -14.82 -3.97
N ILE A 112 -17.49 -13.61 -3.61
CA ILE A 112 -16.52 -13.39 -2.54
C ILE A 112 -17.16 -12.67 -1.36
N ASN A 113 -16.92 -13.16 -0.14
CA ASN A 113 -17.49 -12.57 1.07
C ASN A 113 -16.64 -11.41 1.64
N LEU A 114 -16.48 -10.32 0.88
CA LEU A 114 -15.73 -9.13 1.32
C LEU A 114 -16.46 -8.41 2.48
N LYS A 115 -15.82 -8.34 3.66
CA LYS A 115 -16.39 -7.76 4.88
C LYS A 115 -15.80 -6.43 5.30
N GLY A 116 -14.54 -6.15 4.95
CA GLY A 116 -13.92 -4.91 5.37
C GLY A 116 -12.52 -4.70 4.83
N LEU A 117 -12.03 -3.49 5.07
CA LEU A 117 -10.71 -3.03 4.69
C LEU A 117 -9.98 -2.54 5.94
N ILE A 118 -8.67 -2.81 6.02
CA ILE A 118 -7.80 -2.36 7.11
C ILE A 118 -6.63 -1.61 6.48
N ILE A 119 -6.43 -0.36 6.89
CA ILE A 119 -5.38 0.50 6.33
C ILE A 119 -4.55 1.05 7.49
N GLY A 120 -3.29 0.62 7.59
CA GLY A 120 -2.29 1.16 8.53
C GLY A 120 -1.51 2.30 7.87
N ASP A 121 -1.37 3.43 8.55
CA ASP A 121 -0.53 4.57 8.13
C ASP A 121 -0.59 4.90 6.62
N GLY A 122 -1.79 4.86 6.05
CA GLY A 122 -1.99 4.80 4.60
C GLY A 122 -1.76 6.11 3.86
N TRP A 123 -1.02 6.08 2.76
CA TRP A 123 -0.83 7.22 1.86
C TRP A 123 -1.96 7.33 0.83
N ILE A 124 -3.18 7.56 1.31
CA ILE A 124 -4.41 7.48 0.49
C ILE A 124 -4.86 8.83 -0.09
N ASP A 125 -4.62 9.93 0.60
CA ASP A 125 -5.09 11.27 0.23
C ASP A 125 -3.97 12.32 0.36
N PRO A 126 -3.04 12.36 -0.62
CA PRO A 126 -1.82 13.15 -0.51
C PRO A 126 -2.05 14.63 -0.18
N PRO A 127 -2.99 15.37 -0.81
CA PRO A 127 -3.20 16.79 -0.50
C PRO A 127 -3.48 17.07 0.97
N ASN A 128 -4.30 16.22 1.60
CA ASN A 128 -4.68 16.36 3.00
C ASN A 128 -3.62 15.81 3.96
N LEU A 129 -2.85 14.81 3.53
CA LEU A 129 -1.77 14.20 4.32
C LEU A 129 -0.46 15.02 4.33
N LEU A 130 -0.24 15.91 3.36
CA LEU A 130 0.93 16.80 3.28
C LEU A 130 0.91 17.89 4.36
N GLN A 131 1.06 17.51 5.63
CA GLN A 131 1.12 18.41 6.80
C GLN A 131 2.39 18.20 7.63
N TYR A 132 3.46 17.71 7.00
CA TYR A 132 4.77 17.48 7.60
C TYR A 132 5.36 18.73 8.26
N SER A 133 5.19 19.92 7.67
CA SER A 133 5.67 21.18 8.24
C SER A 133 5.09 21.42 9.65
N LYS A 134 3.80 21.13 9.82
CA LYS A 134 3.08 21.27 11.08
C LYS A 134 3.53 20.20 12.08
N TRP A 135 3.56 18.93 11.68
CA TRP A 135 3.95 17.82 12.55
C TRP A 135 5.40 17.96 13.02
N ALA A 136 6.33 18.24 12.11
CA ALA A 136 7.74 18.40 12.44
C ALA A 136 7.96 19.55 13.43
N LEU A 137 7.27 20.68 13.25
CA LEU A 137 7.35 21.82 14.17
C LEU A 137 6.77 21.46 15.55
N GLN A 138 5.59 20.83 15.59
CA GLN A 138 4.91 20.49 16.85
C GLN A 138 5.68 19.44 17.66
N LEU A 139 6.39 18.54 16.99
CA LEU A 139 7.27 17.55 17.62
C LEU A 139 8.65 18.11 17.97
N GLY A 140 8.95 19.37 17.64
CA GLY A 140 10.25 20.00 17.90
C GLY A 140 11.39 19.46 17.03
N LEU A 141 11.06 18.81 15.90
CA LEU A 141 12.05 18.29 14.96
C LEU A 141 12.67 19.40 14.10
N VAL A 142 11.96 20.52 13.95
CA VAL A 142 12.39 21.68 13.15
C VAL A 142 12.00 22.99 13.83
N ASP A 143 12.72 24.06 13.51
CA ASP A 143 12.35 25.42 13.91
C ASP A 143 11.30 26.05 12.97
N TYR A 144 10.84 27.26 13.31
CA TYR A 144 9.85 27.99 12.52
C TYR A 144 10.32 28.31 11.09
N HIS A 145 11.61 28.56 10.88
CA HIS A 145 12.16 28.88 9.56
C HIS A 145 12.21 27.64 8.66
N GLN A 146 12.60 26.50 9.23
CA GLN A 146 12.61 25.21 8.54
C GLN A 146 11.19 24.73 8.23
N ALA A 147 10.26 24.87 9.19
CA ALA A 147 8.84 24.54 8.98
C ALA A 147 8.22 25.37 7.84
N ALA A 148 8.55 26.67 7.76
CA ALA A 148 8.08 27.53 6.67
C ALA A 148 8.55 27.03 5.29
N LYS A 149 9.82 26.60 5.16
CA LYS A 149 10.36 26.02 3.92
C LYS A 149 9.66 24.71 3.53
N ILE A 150 9.38 23.84 4.50
CA ILE A 150 8.64 22.59 4.24
C ILE A 150 7.23 22.92 3.75
N ARG A 151 6.57 23.92 4.35
CA ARG A 151 5.23 24.34 3.94
C ARG A 151 5.17 24.86 2.50
N GLU A 152 6.17 25.62 2.06
CA GLU A 152 6.27 26.05 0.65
C GLU A 152 6.28 24.85 -0.31
N VAL A 153 7.00 23.78 0.04
CA VAL A 153 7.04 22.54 -0.75
C VAL A 153 5.69 21.81 -0.72
N GLU A 154 5.03 21.75 0.45
CA GLU A 154 3.68 21.16 0.59
C GLU A 154 2.65 21.90 -0.26
N ASP A 155 2.64 23.23 -0.21
CA ASP A 155 1.69 24.07 -0.95
C ASP A 155 1.95 23.95 -2.47
N MET A 156 3.21 23.89 -2.87
CA MET A 156 3.58 23.60 -4.26
C MET A 156 3.08 22.22 -4.69
N ALA A 157 3.26 21.18 -3.88
CA ALA A 157 2.78 19.84 -4.18
C ALA A 157 1.25 19.78 -4.32
N ARG A 158 0.50 20.46 -3.45
CA ARG A 158 -0.96 20.58 -3.54
C ARG A 158 -1.39 21.30 -4.82
N MET A 159 -0.74 22.42 -5.16
CA MET A 159 -1.04 23.16 -6.38
C MET A 159 -0.88 22.28 -7.63
N TYR A 160 0.20 21.49 -7.71
CA TYR A 160 0.43 20.58 -8.85
C TYR A 160 -0.50 19.37 -8.85
N TRP A 161 -0.93 18.92 -7.68
CA TRP A 161 -1.97 17.90 -7.55
C TRP A 161 -3.29 18.38 -8.18
N ASP A 162 -3.75 19.58 -7.83
CA ASP A 162 -5.00 20.15 -8.36
C ASP A 162 -4.96 20.33 -9.88
N GLN A 163 -3.78 20.65 -10.42
CA GLN A 163 -3.53 20.78 -11.86
C GLN A 163 -3.41 19.44 -12.60
N HIS A 164 -3.49 18.30 -11.90
CA HIS A 164 -3.23 16.96 -12.47
C HIS A 164 -1.86 16.87 -13.15
N ASN A 165 -0.88 17.64 -12.68
CA ASN A 165 0.42 17.82 -13.33
C ASN A 165 1.59 17.52 -12.36
N LEU A 166 1.52 16.37 -11.72
CA LEU A 166 2.55 15.92 -10.76
C LEU A 166 3.89 15.59 -11.45
N TYR A 167 3.90 15.35 -12.77
CA TYR A 167 5.14 15.15 -13.53
C TYR A 167 5.99 16.43 -13.58
N ASP A 168 5.36 17.59 -13.78
CA ASP A 168 6.07 18.87 -13.73
C ASP A 168 6.53 19.19 -12.30
N TYR A 169 5.75 18.81 -11.28
CA TYR A 169 6.22 18.88 -9.89
C TYR A 169 7.50 18.07 -9.69
N ALA A 170 7.55 16.80 -10.12
CA ALA A 170 8.74 15.96 -9.97
C ALA A 170 9.96 16.54 -10.72
N GLY A 171 9.76 17.19 -11.87
CA GLY A 171 10.81 17.87 -12.62
C GLY A 171 11.33 19.16 -11.95
N LYS A 172 10.44 19.91 -11.28
CA LYS A 172 10.76 21.18 -10.60
C LYS A 172 11.24 20.99 -9.16
N ALA A 173 10.77 19.95 -8.49
CA ALA A 173 11.21 19.50 -7.17
C ALA A 173 12.60 18.82 -7.21
N LYS A 174 13.34 18.90 -8.34
CA LYS A 174 14.76 18.50 -8.39
C LYS A 174 15.50 19.19 -7.26
N TRP A 175 15.78 18.40 -6.23
CA TRP A 175 16.51 18.71 -5.00
C TRP A 175 17.87 19.34 -5.30
N ARG A 176 17.87 20.64 -5.62
CA ARG A 176 19.07 21.46 -5.54
C ARG A 176 19.29 21.77 -4.06
N THR A 177 20.05 20.87 -3.42
CA THR A 177 20.85 21.08 -2.21
C THR A 177 20.10 21.52 -0.95
N ILE A 178 19.61 20.54 -0.20
CA ILE A 178 19.76 20.52 1.27
C ILE A 178 20.76 19.39 1.58
N CYS A 179 22.04 19.68 1.33
CA CYS A 179 23.22 19.02 1.89
C CYS A 179 24.24 20.13 2.14
#